data_AF-A0A2D5V7Q4-F1
#
_entry.id   AF-A0A2D5V7Q4-F1
#
_cell.length_a   1.000
_cell.length_b   1.000
_cell.length_c   1.000
_cell.angle_alpha   90.00
_cell.angle_beta   90.00
_cell.angle_gamma   90.00
#
_symmetry.space_group_name_H-M   'P 1'
#
loop_
_entity.id
_entity.type
_entity.pdbx_description
1 polymer ?
#
loop_
_entity_poly.entity_id
_entity_poly.type
_entity_poly.pdbx_seq_one_letter_code
_entity_poly.pdbx_strand_id
1 'polypeptide(L)'
;MSAALIPQFVATSRRLARLVHASANRAALERLHSGMDREAVFAELGQQVRTGSSGYFTNIVLRNPHAELCLSNPQSLRLDVLLYLTDTENLDDDWESKHFTPVLLRNGWLAGWGWNSLKTLLRTSGPFKLGETLPNPEADDTRQRLSGWVLKLAQVRHQRLEDLLERGGGQFD
;
A
#
# COMPACT_ATOMS: atom_id res chain seq x y z
N MET A 1 25.71 -1.24 35.70
CA MET A 1 25.93 -0.62 34.38
C MET A 1 24.79 -1.02 33.47
N SER A 2 24.13 -0.03 32.85
CA SER A 2 22.82 -0.16 32.19
C SER A 2 22.88 -0.92 30.86
N ALA A 3 22.30 -2.12 30.83
CA ALA A 3 22.10 -2.91 29.61
C ALA A 3 20.81 -2.51 28.82
N ALA A 4 20.08 -1.47 29.27
CA ALA A 4 18.76 -1.12 28.75
C ALA A 4 18.75 -0.11 27.58
N LEU A 5 19.90 0.48 27.23
CA LEU A 5 19.98 1.61 26.29
C LEU A 5 19.91 1.21 24.80
N ILE A 6 20.34 0.00 24.44
CA ILE A 6 20.48 -0.42 23.02
C ILE A 6 19.12 -0.70 22.35
N PRO A 7 18.16 -1.42 22.96
CA PRO A 7 16.87 -1.69 22.32
C PRO A 7 16.04 -0.43 22.07
N GLN A 8 16.05 0.51 23.03
CA GLN A 8 15.35 1.78 22.92
C GLN A 8 15.94 2.63 21.79
N PHE A 9 17.28 2.68 21.69
CA PHE A 9 17.97 3.41 20.65
C PHE A 9 17.64 2.88 19.23
N VAL A 10 17.59 1.55 19.05
CA VAL A 10 17.18 0.92 17.78
C VAL A 10 15.73 1.25 17.44
N ALA A 11 14.83 1.23 18.42
CA ALA A 11 13.42 1.59 18.22
C ALA A 11 13.25 3.05 17.79
N THR A 12 13.94 3.99 18.45
CA THR A 12 13.93 5.41 18.08
C THR A 12 14.49 5.64 16.68
N SER A 13 15.59 4.96 16.32
CA SER A 13 16.19 5.05 14.99
C SER A 13 15.23 4.57 13.89
N ARG A 14 14.51 3.46 14.12
CA ARG A 14 13.48 2.95 13.19
C ARG A 14 12.31 3.91 13.05
N ARG A 15 11.86 4.52 14.15
CA ARG A 15 10.79 5.52 14.12
C ARG A 15 11.20 6.75 13.30
N LEU A 16 12.39 7.28 13.53
CA LEU A 16 12.92 8.42 12.79
C LEU A 16 13.04 8.12 11.30
N ALA A 17 13.57 6.94 10.96
CA ALA A 17 13.59 6.48 9.58
C ALA A 17 12.19 6.53 8.98
N ARG A 18 11.21 5.83 9.57
CA ARG A 18 9.81 5.79 9.12
C ARG A 18 9.22 7.19 8.90
N LEU A 19 9.48 8.13 9.80
CA LEU A 19 8.97 9.50 9.70
C LEU A 19 9.55 10.24 8.50
N VAL A 20 10.86 10.12 8.29
CA VAL A 20 11.52 10.68 7.09
C VAL A 20 10.93 10.08 5.82
N HIS A 21 10.71 8.76 5.78
CA HIS A 21 10.08 8.10 4.62
C HIS A 21 8.65 8.55 4.39
N ALA A 22 7.83 8.59 5.44
CA ALA A 22 6.43 9.01 5.37
C ALA A 22 6.31 10.44 4.85
N SER A 23 7.14 11.34 5.37
CA SER A 23 7.21 12.73 4.94
C SER A 23 7.64 12.86 3.47
N ALA A 24 8.70 12.14 3.07
CA ALA A 24 9.18 12.16 1.68
C ALA A 24 8.14 11.61 0.70
N ASN A 25 7.50 10.48 1.02
CA ASN A 25 6.43 9.91 0.21
C ASN A 25 5.24 10.87 0.11
N ARG A 26 4.82 11.48 1.23
CA ARG A 26 3.71 12.43 1.26
C ARG A 26 3.97 13.63 0.36
N ALA A 27 5.18 14.19 0.40
CA ALA A 27 5.57 15.28 -0.49
C ALA A 27 5.66 14.85 -1.97
N ALA A 28 6.13 13.63 -2.24
CA ALA A 28 6.26 13.11 -3.60
C ALA A 28 4.91 12.78 -4.26
N LEU A 29 3.86 12.49 -3.49
CA LEU A 29 2.52 12.25 -4.03
C LEU A 29 1.99 13.41 -4.87
N GLU A 30 2.35 14.65 -4.54
CA GLU A 30 1.93 15.85 -5.27
C GLU A 30 2.57 15.96 -6.66
N ARG A 31 3.68 15.24 -6.88
CA ARG A 31 4.38 15.20 -8.18
C ARG A 31 3.84 14.13 -9.11
N LEU A 32 2.98 13.25 -8.60
CA LEU A 32 2.35 12.21 -9.42
C LEU A 32 1.27 12.82 -10.34
N HIS A 33 1.21 12.34 -11.57
CA HIS A 33 0.12 12.67 -12.49
C HIS A 33 -0.31 11.46 -13.32
N SER A 34 -1.60 11.41 -13.67
CA SER A 34 -2.15 10.31 -14.45
C SER A 34 -1.35 10.04 -15.72
N GLY A 35 -1.21 8.77 -16.08
CA GLY A 35 -0.45 8.34 -17.25
C GLY A 35 1.07 8.23 -17.04
N MET A 36 1.60 8.50 -15.84
CA MET A 36 2.96 8.06 -15.50
C MET A 36 3.06 6.55 -15.58
N ASP A 37 4.15 6.03 -16.15
CA ASP A 37 4.45 4.61 -16.05
C ASP A 37 5.01 4.24 -14.67
N ARG A 38 5.22 2.95 -14.45
CA ARG A 38 5.76 2.41 -13.20
C ARG A 38 7.14 2.95 -12.85
N GLU A 39 8.02 3.16 -13.83
CA GLU A 39 9.37 3.65 -13.58
C GLU A 39 9.36 5.12 -13.17
N ALA A 40 8.53 5.94 -13.82
CA ALA A 40 8.31 7.34 -13.46
C ALA A 40 7.74 7.46 -12.04
N VAL A 41 6.75 6.62 -11.67
CA VAL A 41 6.23 6.58 -10.29
C VAL A 41 7.34 6.24 -9.29
N PHE A 42 8.21 5.30 -9.62
CA PHE A 42 9.34 4.94 -8.78
C PHE A 42 10.45 5.98 -8.75
N ALA A 43 10.64 6.76 -9.79
CA ALA A 43 11.57 7.88 -9.80
C ALA A 43 11.11 8.97 -8.80
N GLU A 44 9.80 9.19 -8.71
CA GLU A 44 9.23 10.20 -7.80
C GLU A 44 9.18 9.76 -6.34
N LEU A 45 8.74 8.52 -6.08
CA LEU A 45 8.53 8.00 -4.73
C LEU A 45 9.71 7.18 -4.18
N GLY A 46 10.60 6.70 -5.05
CA GLY A 46 11.74 5.86 -4.67
C GLY A 46 11.37 4.39 -4.46
N GLN A 47 12.34 3.50 -4.71
CA GLN A 47 12.20 2.04 -4.54
C GLN A 47 12.82 1.49 -3.25
N GLN A 48 13.74 2.25 -2.68
CA GLN A 48 14.40 1.95 -1.42
C GLN A 48 14.84 3.28 -0.85
N VAL A 49 14.86 3.39 0.46
CA VAL A 49 15.43 4.55 1.10
C VAL A 49 16.32 4.09 2.24
N ARG A 50 17.52 4.65 2.28
CA ARG A 50 18.55 4.39 3.28
C ARG A 50 18.64 5.61 4.18
N THR A 51 18.45 5.45 5.49
CA THR A 51 18.88 6.49 6.41
C THR A 51 20.40 6.41 6.56
N GLY A 52 21.10 7.50 6.22
CA GLY A 52 22.56 7.55 6.26
C GLY A 52 23.13 7.25 7.64
N SER A 53 24.25 6.53 7.66
CA SER A 53 25.08 6.28 8.84
C SER A 53 25.71 7.59 9.33
N SER A 54 25.29 8.07 10.50
CA SER A 54 26.09 9.01 11.28
C SER A 54 26.38 8.40 12.64
N GLY A 55 27.50 7.67 12.76
CA GLY A 55 28.22 7.24 14.00
C GLY A 55 27.47 6.39 15.05
N TYR A 56 26.17 6.57 15.17
CA TYR A 56 25.25 6.05 16.16
C TYR A 56 24.02 5.44 15.49
N PHE A 57 23.50 6.01 14.40
CA PHE A 57 22.32 5.48 13.72
C PHE A 57 22.65 4.25 12.87
N THR A 58 21.91 3.17 13.07
CA THR A 58 22.01 1.96 12.25
C THR A 58 21.60 2.27 10.81
N ASN A 59 22.28 1.65 9.83
CA ASN A 59 21.88 1.69 8.42
C ASN A 59 20.53 0.98 8.25
N ILE A 60 19.43 1.68 8.52
CA ILE A 60 18.08 1.16 8.34
C ILE A 60 17.73 1.38 6.88
N VAL A 61 17.49 0.26 6.20
CA VAL A 61 16.98 0.24 4.83
C VAL A 61 15.51 -0.12 4.92
N LEU A 62 14.62 0.79 4.52
CA LEU A 62 13.21 0.46 4.36
C LEU A 62 12.90 0.29 2.88
N ARG A 63 12.16 -0.79 2.56
CA ARG A 63 11.62 -1.01 1.23
C ARG A 63 10.55 0.05 0.93
N ASN A 64 10.54 0.56 -0.29
CA ASN A 64 9.51 1.48 -0.77
C ASN A 64 9.07 1.04 -2.17
N PRO A 65 7.78 0.83 -2.48
CA PRO A 65 6.66 0.76 -1.56
C PRO A 65 6.87 -0.33 -0.50
N HIS A 66 6.17 -0.18 0.61
CA HIS A 66 6.24 -1.10 1.75
C HIS A 66 5.59 -2.44 1.43
N ALA A 67 4.56 -2.43 0.57
CA ALA A 67 3.95 -3.63 0.03
C ALA A 67 3.48 -3.38 -1.41
N GLU A 68 3.46 -4.48 -2.18
CA GLU A 68 2.96 -4.49 -3.54
C GLU A 68 1.96 -5.62 -3.69
N LEU A 69 0.81 -5.30 -4.27
CA LEU A 69 -0.27 -6.23 -4.54
C LEU A 69 -0.58 -6.16 -6.03
N CYS A 70 -0.62 -7.30 -6.71
CA CYS A 70 -1.09 -7.39 -8.08
C CYS A 70 -2.50 -7.96 -8.06
N LEU A 71 -3.45 -7.22 -8.64
CA LEU A 71 -4.82 -7.64 -8.80
C LEU A 71 -5.10 -7.85 -10.29
N SER A 72 -5.78 -8.93 -10.63
CA SER A 72 -6.21 -9.23 -11.99
C SER A 72 -7.70 -9.51 -12.03
N ASN A 73 -8.39 -9.08 -13.08
CA ASN A 73 -9.79 -9.41 -13.30
C ASN A 73 -9.95 -10.32 -14.54
N PRO A 74 -11.14 -10.93 -14.74
CA PRO A 74 -11.41 -11.75 -15.92
C PRO A 74 -11.33 -11.00 -17.26
N GLN A 75 -11.45 -9.67 -17.25
CA GLN A 75 -11.31 -8.81 -18.44
C GLN A 75 -9.84 -8.48 -18.77
N SER A 76 -8.87 -9.25 -18.25
CA SER A 76 -7.43 -9.04 -18.43
C SER A 76 -6.92 -7.68 -17.96
N LEU A 77 -7.68 -6.98 -17.11
CA LEU A 77 -7.22 -5.75 -16.47
C LEU A 77 -6.34 -6.13 -15.29
N ARG A 78 -5.13 -5.58 -15.31
CA ARG A 78 -4.16 -5.68 -14.24
C ARG A 78 -4.14 -4.38 -13.45
N LEU A 79 -4.23 -4.49 -12.13
CA LEU A 79 -4.14 -3.38 -11.20
C LEU A 79 -3.02 -3.69 -10.20
N ASP A 80 -1.87 -3.02 -10.33
CA ASP A 80 -0.86 -3.07 -9.30
C ASP A 80 -1.18 -1.98 -8.25
N VAL A 81 -1.21 -2.38 -6.98
CA VAL A 81 -1.42 -1.50 -5.82
C VAL A 81 -0.11 -1.45 -5.04
N LEU A 82 0.54 -0.28 -5.08
CA LEU A 82 1.78 0.01 -4.39
C LEU A 82 1.47 0.77 -3.09
N LEU A 83 1.76 0.20 -1.93
CA LEU A 83 1.43 0.79 -0.63
C LEU A 83 2.63 1.58 -0.08
N TYR A 84 2.52 2.91 -0.11
CA TYR A 84 3.54 3.81 0.41
C TYR A 84 3.15 4.28 1.81
N LEU A 85 4.09 4.23 2.76
CA LEU A 85 3.91 4.83 4.08
C LEU A 85 3.83 6.35 3.89
N THR A 86 2.81 7.00 4.44
CA THR A 86 2.59 8.45 4.30
C THR A 86 2.10 9.14 5.56
N ASP A 87 1.68 8.38 6.59
CA ASP A 87 1.33 8.97 7.89
C ASP A 87 2.60 9.35 8.67
N THR A 88 2.66 10.61 9.09
CA THR A 88 3.76 11.22 9.82
C THR A 88 3.47 11.35 11.32
N GLU A 89 2.24 11.10 11.76
CA GLU A 89 1.78 11.36 13.13
C GLU A 89 1.74 10.09 13.98
N ASN A 90 1.28 8.96 13.42
CA ASN A 90 1.12 7.70 14.16
C ASN A 90 2.07 6.60 13.64
N LEU A 91 3.32 6.62 14.10
CA LEU A 91 4.35 5.66 13.65
C LEU A 91 4.79 4.65 14.72
N ASP A 92 4.23 4.79 15.93
CA ASP A 92 4.47 3.91 17.09
C ASP A 92 3.49 2.72 17.14
N ASP A 93 2.38 2.79 16.40
CA ASP A 93 1.32 1.79 16.39
C ASP A 93 1.64 0.60 15.48
N ASP A 94 0.91 -0.51 15.70
CA ASP A 94 0.80 -1.59 14.74
C ASP A 94 0.39 -1.02 13.36
N TRP A 95 0.98 -1.54 12.29
CA TRP A 95 0.78 -0.99 10.96
C TRP A 95 -0.66 -1.24 10.47
N GLU A 96 -1.49 -0.20 10.56
CA GLU A 96 -2.85 -0.14 10.01
C GLU A 96 -2.90 0.51 8.63
N SER A 97 -4.00 0.31 7.88
CA SER A 97 -4.11 0.89 6.53
C SER A 97 -4.10 2.42 6.50
N LYS A 98 -4.48 3.09 7.60
CA LYS A 98 -4.47 4.56 7.71
C LYS A 98 -3.06 5.13 7.52
N HIS A 99 -2.03 4.34 7.82
CA HIS A 99 -0.64 4.76 7.68
C HIS A 99 -0.16 4.80 6.22
N PHE A 100 -0.90 4.18 5.30
CA PHE A 100 -0.49 4.01 3.91
C PHE A 100 -1.37 4.80 2.94
N THR A 101 -0.75 5.25 1.86
CA THR A 101 -1.44 5.71 0.66
C THR A 101 -1.20 4.70 -0.47
N PRO A 102 -2.26 4.07 -1.02
CA PRO A 102 -2.12 3.20 -2.18
C PRO A 102 -1.90 4.04 -3.44
N VAL A 103 -0.90 3.69 -4.24
CA VAL A 103 -0.65 4.20 -5.59
C VAL A 103 -1.03 3.11 -6.59
N LEU A 104 -1.81 3.46 -7.60
CA LEU A 104 -2.58 2.52 -8.40
C LEU A 104 -2.13 2.54 -9.85
N LEU A 105 -1.52 1.46 -10.31
CA LEU A 105 -1.12 1.28 -11.70
C LEU A 105 -2.11 0.35 -12.41
N ARG A 106 -2.88 0.90 -13.35
CA ARG A 106 -3.76 0.11 -14.23
C ARG A 106 -2.99 -0.22 -15.51
N ASN A 107 -2.77 -1.50 -15.76
CA ASN A 107 -2.00 -2.00 -16.90
C ASN A 107 -0.62 -1.33 -17.03
N GLY A 108 0.05 -1.06 -15.91
CA GLY A 108 1.36 -0.40 -15.85
C GLY A 108 1.35 1.13 -15.79
N TRP A 109 0.18 1.77 -15.91
CA TRP A 109 0.04 3.23 -15.95
C TRP A 109 -0.68 3.77 -14.72
N LEU A 110 -0.22 4.90 -14.19
CA LEU A 110 -0.81 5.54 -13.02
C LEU A 110 -2.25 5.97 -13.31
N ALA A 111 -3.17 5.32 -12.62
CA ALA A 111 -4.61 5.58 -12.66
C ALA A 111 -5.07 6.46 -11.50
N GLY A 112 -4.29 6.54 -10.42
CA GLY A 112 -4.56 7.41 -9.27
C GLY A 112 -3.88 6.92 -8.00
N TRP A 113 -4.14 7.61 -6.89
CA TRP A 113 -3.64 7.23 -5.57
C TRP A 113 -4.66 7.56 -4.48
N GLY A 114 -4.46 7.00 -3.29
CA GLY A 114 -5.37 7.15 -2.16
C GLY A 114 -6.48 6.10 -2.11
N TRP A 115 -6.96 5.86 -0.90
CA TRP A 115 -8.00 4.86 -0.63
C TRP A 115 -9.31 5.13 -1.38
N ASN A 116 -9.64 6.40 -1.62
CA ASN A 116 -10.82 6.77 -2.39
C ASN A 116 -10.68 6.39 -3.87
N SER A 117 -9.51 6.63 -4.48
CA SER A 117 -9.23 6.20 -5.86
C SER A 117 -9.25 4.68 -5.99
N LEU A 118 -8.69 3.95 -5.01
CA LEU A 118 -8.75 2.49 -4.99
C LEU A 118 -10.20 1.99 -4.91
N LYS A 119 -11.00 2.55 -4.00
CA LYS A 119 -12.43 2.24 -3.91
C LYS A 119 -13.11 2.51 -5.24
N THR A 120 -12.91 3.68 -5.86
CA THR A 120 -13.53 4.02 -7.14
C THR A 120 -13.15 3.04 -8.25
N LEU A 121 -11.86 2.71 -8.41
CA LEU A 121 -11.40 1.76 -9.43
C LEU A 121 -11.98 0.35 -9.21
N LEU A 122 -11.95 -0.15 -7.98
CA LEU A 122 -12.57 -1.43 -7.64
C LEU A 122 -14.08 -1.45 -7.92
N ARG A 123 -14.76 -0.30 -7.81
CA ARG A 123 -16.20 -0.18 -8.13
C ARG A 123 -16.47 -0.22 -9.63
N THR A 124 -15.58 0.31 -10.45
CA THR A 124 -15.79 0.47 -11.90
C THR A 124 -15.22 -0.66 -12.74
N SER A 125 -14.32 -1.49 -12.18
CA SER A 125 -13.53 -2.45 -12.96
C SER A 125 -13.87 -3.92 -12.71
N GLY A 126 -14.96 -4.22 -11.99
CA GLY A 126 -15.42 -5.61 -11.76
C GLY A 126 -14.60 -6.38 -10.72
N PRO A 127 -14.84 -7.70 -10.57
CA PRO A 127 -14.22 -8.50 -9.51
C PRO A 127 -12.73 -8.78 -9.79
N PHE A 128 -11.89 -8.49 -8.81
CA PHE A 128 -10.45 -8.75 -8.87
C PHE A 128 -10.06 -10.00 -8.06
N LYS A 129 -9.03 -10.70 -8.53
CA LYS A 129 -8.31 -11.78 -7.84
C LYS A 129 -6.86 -11.36 -7.61
N LEU A 130 -6.26 -11.81 -6.51
CA LEU A 130 -4.85 -11.59 -6.23
C LEU A 130 -3.99 -12.43 -7.19
N GLY A 131 -3.04 -11.80 -7.87
CA GLY A 131 -2.00 -12.48 -8.65
C GLY A 131 -0.83 -12.95 -7.79
N GLU A 132 0.03 -13.82 -8.36
CA GLU A 132 1.19 -14.38 -7.66
C GLU A 132 2.18 -13.31 -7.16
N THR A 133 2.80 -13.60 -6.02
CA THR A 133 3.50 -12.64 -5.16
C THR A 133 5.02 -12.75 -5.19
N LEU A 134 5.73 -11.62 -5.22
CA LEU A 134 7.16 -11.52 -4.86
C LEU A 134 7.33 -11.59 -3.32
N PRO A 135 8.24 -12.40 -2.76
CA PRO A 135 8.39 -12.57 -1.30
C PRO A 135 9.08 -11.36 -0.62
N ASN A 136 8.64 -10.97 0.59
CA ASN A 136 9.37 -10.06 1.47
C ASN A 136 9.16 -10.40 2.96
N PRO A 137 10.13 -11.04 3.63
CA PRO A 137 9.95 -11.60 4.97
C PRO A 137 9.74 -10.56 6.08
N GLU A 138 10.25 -9.32 5.95
CA GLU A 138 10.08 -8.28 6.99
C GLU A 138 8.71 -7.60 6.94
N ALA A 139 7.98 -7.74 5.84
CA ALA A 139 6.67 -7.13 5.65
C ALA A 139 5.54 -8.16 5.67
N ASP A 140 5.80 -9.45 5.91
CA ASP A 140 4.82 -10.51 5.61
C ASP A 140 3.55 -10.42 6.46
N ASP A 141 3.62 -10.15 7.77
CA ASP A 141 2.40 -9.99 8.59
C ASP A 141 1.63 -8.72 8.22
N THR A 142 2.32 -7.59 8.09
CA THR A 142 1.69 -6.34 7.63
C THR A 142 1.08 -6.49 6.24
N ARG A 143 1.77 -7.16 5.33
CA ARG A 143 1.32 -7.45 3.98
C ARG A 143 0.11 -8.36 4.00
N GLN A 144 0.09 -9.42 4.80
CA GLN A 144 -1.06 -10.31 4.94
C GLN A 144 -2.29 -9.56 5.45
N ARG A 145 -2.10 -8.67 6.44
CA ARG A 145 -3.17 -7.79 6.91
C ARG A 145 -3.65 -6.86 5.79
N LEU A 146 -2.75 -6.16 5.11
CA LEU A 146 -3.09 -5.21 4.05
C LEU A 146 -3.69 -5.88 2.81
N SER A 147 -3.20 -7.05 2.41
CA SER A 147 -3.75 -7.85 1.32
C SER A 147 -5.15 -8.33 1.68
N GLY A 148 -5.36 -8.80 2.91
CA GLY A 148 -6.67 -9.15 3.43
C GLY A 148 -7.64 -7.97 3.41
N TRP A 149 -7.18 -6.75 3.69
CA TRP A 149 -8.02 -5.55 3.63
C TRP A 149 -8.38 -5.17 2.21
N VAL A 150 -7.41 -5.19 1.29
CA VAL A 150 -7.63 -4.91 -0.13
C VAL A 150 -8.58 -5.95 -0.75
N LEU A 151 -8.42 -7.23 -0.39
CA LEU A 151 -9.32 -8.30 -0.82
C LEU A 151 -10.71 -8.16 -0.23
N LYS A 152 -10.84 -7.85 1.07
CA LYS A 152 -12.14 -7.53 1.68
C LYS A 152 -12.81 -6.36 0.97
N LEU A 153 -12.07 -5.30 0.64
CA LEU A 153 -12.61 -4.16 -0.12
C LEU A 153 -13.11 -4.57 -1.51
N ALA A 154 -12.42 -5.51 -2.17
CA ALA A 154 -12.85 -6.07 -3.45
C ALA A 154 -14.07 -7.01 -3.31
N GLN A 155 -14.11 -7.84 -2.26
CA GLN A 155 -15.11 -8.90 -2.02
C GLN A 155 -16.41 -8.40 -1.40
N VAL A 156 -16.35 -7.51 -0.39
CA VAL A 156 -17.52 -6.95 0.33
C VAL A 156 -18.52 -6.30 -0.62
N ARG A 157 -18.09 -5.93 -1.84
CA ARG A 157 -18.97 -5.40 -2.88
C ARG A 157 -19.53 -6.46 -3.82
N HIS A 158 -18.82 -7.57 -4.06
CA HIS A 158 -19.37 -8.67 -4.85
C HIS A 158 -20.62 -9.23 -4.17
N GLN A 159 -20.52 -9.50 -2.87
CA GLN A 159 -21.64 -10.03 -2.08
C GLN A 159 -22.83 -9.05 -2.03
N ARG A 160 -22.56 -7.74 -1.96
CA ARG A 160 -23.63 -6.71 -1.99
C ARG A 160 -24.29 -6.53 -3.36
N LEU A 161 -23.60 -6.87 -4.45
CA LEU A 161 -24.16 -6.85 -5.81
C LEU A 161 -24.90 -8.15 -6.11
N GLU A 162 -24.39 -9.29 -5.65
CA GLU A 162 -25.08 -10.58 -5.72
C GLU A 162 -26.35 -10.57 -4.88
N ASP A 163 -26.31 -10.08 -3.63
CA ASP A 163 -27.51 -9.92 -2.78
C ASP A 163 -28.57 -9.00 -3.41
N LEU A 164 -28.16 -8.00 -4.20
CA LEU A 164 -29.09 -7.11 -4.92
C LEU A 164 -29.66 -7.75 -6.19
N LEU A 165 -28.92 -8.64 -6.84
CA LEU A 165 -29.37 -9.38 -8.02
C LEU A 165 -30.23 -10.59 -7.63
N GLU A 166 -29.92 -11.29 -6.53
CA GLU A 166 -30.72 -12.39 -5.98
C GLU A 166 -32.02 -11.89 -5.34
N ARG A 167 -32.03 -10.72 -4.69
CA ARG A 167 -33.27 -10.09 -4.19
C ARG A 167 -34.08 -9.34 -5.26
N GLY A 168 -33.49 -9.09 -6.43
CA GLY A 168 -34.16 -8.45 -7.58
C GLY A 168 -34.75 -9.44 -8.60
N GLY A 169 -34.48 -10.74 -8.45
CA GLY A 169 -34.94 -11.80 -9.36
C GLY A 169 -36.25 -12.50 -8.94
N GLY A 170 -36.89 -12.05 -7.86
CA GLY A 170 -38.15 -12.61 -7.38
C GLY A 170 -39.31 -11.65 -7.63
N GLN A 171 -40.18 -12.02 -8.57
CA GLN A 171 -41.56 -11.54 -8.72
C GLN A 171 -41.75 -10.23 -9.51
N PHE A 172 -41.69 -10.36 -10.83
CA PHE A 172 -42.67 -9.68 -11.69
C PHE A 172 -43.62 -10.76 -12.23
N ASP A 173 -44.79 -10.85 -11.60
CA ASP A 173 -46.02 -11.35 -12.25
C ASP A 173 -46.45 -10.33 -13.33
#